data_AF-A0A9N9IR71-F1
#
_entry.id   AF-A0A9N9IR71-F1
#
_cell.length_a   1.000
_cell.length_b   1.000
_cell.length_c   1.000
_cell.angle_alpha   90.00
_cell.angle_beta   90.00
_cell.angle_gamma   90.00
#
_symmetry.space_group_name_H-M   'P 1'
#
loop_
_entity.id
_entity.type
_entity.pdbx_description
1 polymer ?
#
loop_
_entity_poly.entity_id
_entity_poly.type
_entity_poly.pdbx_seq_one_letter_code
_entity_poly.pdbx_strand_id
1 'polypeptide(L)'
;VHPGLIKPKVFHIYNKSRKLKGKLIHGIFMLLAKSPDYGALQILIPTFSKGKQIHLGYNYYENCKEVKPNDKALNEALAKKLWDHSDKLLKSKISYTPCTMKYLRKQAF
;
A
#
# COMPACT_ATOMS: atom_id res chain seq x y z
N VAL A 1 2.32 -2.86 4.52
CA VAL A 1 3.74 -2.63 4.14
C VAL A 1 3.80 -1.48 3.15
N HIS A 2 4.72 -0.52 3.30
CA HIS A 2 4.87 0.62 2.40
C HIS A 2 6.34 0.75 1.97
N PRO A 3 6.70 0.68 0.68
CA PRO A 3 8.10 0.65 0.22
C PRO A 3 8.84 2.00 0.34
N GLY A 4 8.15 3.05 0.82
CA GLY A 4 8.70 4.40 0.86
C GLY A 4 8.71 5.07 -0.51
N LEU A 5 9.43 6.17 -0.62
CA LEU A 5 9.64 6.84 -1.90
C LEU A 5 10.69 6.07 -2.70
N ILE A 6 10.28 5.41 -3.79
CA ILE A 6 11.14 4.58 -4.63
C ILE A 6 11.43 5.28 -5.96
N LYS A 7 12.67 5.16 -6.46
CA LYS A 7 13.09 5.58 -7.81
C LYS A 7 12.96 4.43 -8.81
N PRO A 8 11.84 4.27 -9.53
CA PRO A 8 11.71 3.19 -10.51
C PRO A 8 12.70 3.36 -11.67
N LYS A 9 13.19 2.26 -12.27
CA LYS A 9 14.12 2.32 -13.42
C LYS A 9 13.51 3.03 -14.65
N VAL A 10 12.18 3.03 -14.77
CA VAL A 10 11.42 3.73 -15.83
C VAL A 10 11.28 5.25 -15.61
N PHE A 11 11.99 5.81 -14.63
CA PHE A 11 11.90 7.22 -14.25
C PHE A 11 12.14 8.22 -15.38
N HIS A 12 13.05 7.88 -16.30
CA HIS A 12 13.39 8.72 -17.46
C HIS A 12 12.17 9.00 -18.36
N ILE A 13 11.18 8.11 -18.38
CA ILE A 13 9.93 8.26 -19.16
C ILE A 13 9.05 9.37 -18.56
N TYR A 14 9.00 9.47 -17.23
CA TYR A 14 8.18 10.44 -16.51
C TYR A 14 8.73 11.88 -16.59
N ASN A 15 10.01 12.04 -16.91
CA ASN A 15 10.68 13.34 -16.93
C ASN A 15 10.61 14.07 -18.29
N LYS A 16 10.08 13.42 -19.33
CA LYS A 16 10.11 13.93 -20.72
C LYS A 16 9.17 15.11 -20.96
N SER A 17 8.06 15.24 -20.21
CA SER A 17 7.00 16.24 -20.48
C SER A 17 6.89 17.38 -19.44
N ARG A 18 7.79 17.51 -18.46
CA ARG A 18 7.65 18.52 -17.39
C ARG A 18 8.37 19.85 -17.64
N LYS A 19 7.71 20.94 -17.22
CA LYS A 19 8.27 22.31 -17.17
C LYS A 19 9.49 22.37 -16.25
N LEU A 20 10.45 23.25 -16.56
CA LEU A 20 11.76 23.36 -15.89
C LEU A 20 11.66 23.49 -14.35
N LYS A 21 10.77 24.34 -13.83
CA LYS A 21 10.53 24.48 -12.37
C LYS A 21 10.07 23.16 -11.71
N GLY A 22 9.27 22.37 -12.43
CA GLY A 22 8.81 21.06 -11.97
C GLY A 22 9.91 19.99 -11.98
N LYS A 23 10.97 20.16 -12.79
CA LYS A 23 12.14 19.28 -12.80
C LYS A 23 13.05 19.51 -11.58
N LEU A 24 13.23 20.76 -11.19
CA LEU A 24 14.10 21.16 -10.08
C LEU A 24 13.57 20.69 -8.72
N ILE A 25 12.30 21.01 -8.42
CA ILE A 25 11.61 20.55 -7.20
C ILE A 25 11.64 19.02 -7.12
N HIS A 26 11.41 18.36 -8.25
CA HIS A 26 11.38 16.92 -8.31
C HIS A 26 12.77 16.28 -8.17
N GLY A 27 13.83 16.91 -8.68
CA GLY A 27 15.21 16.47 -8.45
C GLY A 27 15.53 16.42 -6.95
N ILE A 28 15.08 17.41 -6.19
CA ILE A 28 15.25 17.47 -4.73
C ILE A 28 14.49 16.32 -4.05
N PHE A 29 13.21 16.11 -4.37
CA PHE A 29 12.45 14.97 -3.83
C PHE A 29 13.06 13.62 -4.21
N MET A 30 13.61 13.53 -5.41
CA MET A 30 14.28 12.32 -5.85
C MET A 30 15.58 12.10 -5.08
N LEU A 31 16.34 13.09 -4.63
CA LEU A 31 17.54 12.81 -3.81
C LEU A 31 17.23 11.95 -2.57
N LEU A 32 16.03 12.07 -2.01
CA LEU A 32 15.56 11.28 -0.85
C LEU A 32 14.95 9.92 -1.21
N ALA A 33 14.76 9.63 -2.50
CA ALA A 33 14.13 8.40 -2.95
C ALA A 33 15.12 7.23 -3.00
N LYS A 34 14.65 6.06 -2.53
CA LYS A 34 15.42 4.82 -2.40
C LYS A 34 15.42 4.00 -3.68
N SER A 35 16.30 3.01 -3.76
CA SER A 35 16.37 2.10 -4.91
C SER A 35 15.16 1.15 -4.98
N PRO A 36 14.78 0.69 -6.19
CA PRO A 36 13.77 -0.35 -6.36
C PRO A 36 14.05 -1.62 -5.57
N ASP A 37 15.31 -2.02 -5.52
CA ASP A 37 15.74 -3.23 -4.80
C ASP A 37 15.48 -3.10 -3.30
N TYR A 38 15.70 -1.90 -2.73
CA TYR A 38 15.33 -1.62 -1.35
C TYR A 38 13.81 -1.72 -1.13
N GLY A 39 13.02 -1.18 -2.06
CA GLY A 39 11.56 -1.30 -2.03
C GLY A 39 11.08 -2.75 -2.08
N ALA A 40 11.75 -3.59 -2.88
CA ALA A 40 11.48 -5.02 -2.95
C ALA A 40 11.82 -5.72 -1.63
N LEU A 41 12.99 -5.44 -1.04
CA LEU A 41 13.39 -6.00 0.26
C LEU A 41 12.40 -5.67 1.36
N GLN A 42 11.84 -4.45 1.36
CA GLN A 42 10.86 -4.03 2.36
C GLN A 42 9.56 -4.83 2.30
N ILE A 43 9.23 -5.41 1.14
CA ILE A 43 8.10 -6.32 0.97
C ILE A 43 8.53 -7.75 1.33
N LEU A 44 9.65 -8.22 0.80
CA LEU A 44 10.11 -9.60 0.97
C LEU A 44 10.41 -9.94 2.44
N ILE A 45 11.07 -9.07 3.18
CA ILE A 45 11.45 -9.33 4.58
C ILE A 45 10.23 -9.65 5.45
N PRO A 46 9.19 -8.80 5.57
CA PRO A 46 8.03 -9.13 6.39
C PRO A 46 7.21 -10.32 5.84
N THR A 47 7.21 -10.55 4.52
CA THR A 47 6.50 -11.69 3.91
C THR A 47 7.17 -13.03 4.24
N PHE A 48 8.49 -13.10 4.23
CA PHE A 48 9.25 -14.35 4.35
C PHE A 48 9.90 -14.58 5.73
N SER A 49 9.84 -13.60 6.64
CA SER A 49 10.36 -13.76 8.01
C SER A 49 9.49 -14.71 8.82
N LYS A 50 9.88 -16.00 8.84
CA LYS A 50 9.18 -17.12 9.48
C LYS A 50 8.99 -16.99 11.01
N GLY A 51 9.61 -16.02 11.68
CA GLY A 51 9.61 -15.89 13.15
C GLY A 51 8.63 -14.88 13.77
N LYS A 52 7.89 -14.09 12.97
CA LYS A 52 7.00 -13.03 13.49
C LYS A 52 5.49 -13.35 13.40
N GLN A 53 5.14 -14.57 12.98
CA GLN A 53 3.74 -14.99 12.81
C GLN A 53 3.03 -15.37 14.14
N ILE A 54 3.58 -15.00 15.30
CA ILE A 54 2.97 -15.31 16.61
C ILE A 54 1.69 -14.47 16.82
N HIS A 55 1.56 -13.33 16.13
CA HIS A 55 0.34 -12.54 16.08
C HIS A 55 -0.12 -12.42 14.63
N LEU A 56 -1.33 -12.89 14.32
CA LEU A 56 -1.93 -12.89 12.98
C LEU A 56 -1.94 -11.46 12.37
N GLY A 57 -0.97 -11.11 11.53
CA GLY A 57 -1.16 -10.12 10.46
C GLY A 57 -1.25 -8.62 10.80
N TYR A 58 -1.12 -8.18 12.06
CA TYR A 58 -1.34 -6.78 12.45
C TYR A 58 -0.09 -5.87 12.42
N ASN A 59 1.05 -6.38 11.99
CA ASN A 59 2.32 -5.64 12.13
C ASN A 59 2.54 -4.69 10.95
N TYR A 60 2.86 -3.44 11.28
CA TYR A 60 3.20 -2.40 10.30
C TYR A 60 4.72 -2.37 10.13
N TYR A 61 5.17 -2.19 8.89
CA TYR A 61 6.60 -2.22 8.55
C TYR A 61 7.02 -0.99 7.76
N GLU A 62 8.09 -0.36 8.24
CA GLU A 62 8.78 0.75 7.61
C GLU A 62 10.30 0.55 7.69
N ASN A 63 11.03 0.83 6.61
CA ASN A 63 12.49 0.69 6.52
C ASN A 63 13.01 -0.69 6.96
N CYS A 64 12.31 -1.75 6.54
CA CYS A 64 12.59 -3.14 6.90
C CYS A 64 12.51 -3.45 8.41
N LYS A 65 11.87 -2.58 9.20
CA LYS A 65 11.65 -2.73 10.63
C LYS A 65 10.16 -2.65 10.93
N GLU A 66 9.75 -3.28 12.02
CA GLU A 66 8.40 -3.17 12.53
C GLU A 66 8.22 -1.82 13.22
N VAL A 67 7.07 -1.19 12.99
CA VAL A 67 6.76 0.15 13.50
C VAL A 67 5.36 0.19 14.09
N LYS A 68 5.16 1.09 15.05
CA LYS A 68 3.83 1.38 15.57
C LYS A 68 3.06 2.18 14.51
N PRO A 69 1.83 1.78 14.14
CA PRO A 69 1.00 2.58 13.25
C PRO A 69 0.56 3.91 13.88
N ASN A 70 0.13 4.83 13.03
CA ASN A 70 -0.50 6.07 13.45
C ASN A 70 -1.81 5.79 14.21
N ASP A 71 -2.15 6.60 15.20
CA ASP A 71 -3.39 6.50 15.99
C ASP A 71 -4.66 6.44 15.12
N LYS A 72 -4.66 7.12 13.97
CA LYS A 72 -5.79 7.03 13.01
C LYS A 72 -5.94 5.64 12.41
N ALA A 73 -4.84 4.94 12.16
CA ALA A 73 -4.86 3.57 11.64
C ALA A 73 -5.26 2.54 12.71
N LEU A 74 -5.15 2.91 14.00
CA LEU A 74 -5.64 2.11 15.13
C LEU A 74 -7.12 2.37 15.46
N ASN A 75 -7.77 3.33 14.78
CA ASN A 75 -9.16 3.66 15.05
C ASN A 75 -10.12 2.68 14.35
N GLU A 76 -10.61 1.69 15.10
CA GLU A 76 -11.52 0.66 14.62
C GLU A 76 -12.84 1.23 14.07
N ALA A 77 -13.39 2.27 14.72
CA ALA A 77 -14.64 2.88 14.28
C ALA A 77 -14.48 3.55 12.90
N LEU A 78 -13.35 4.20 12.67
CA LEU A 78 -13.01 4.80 11.38
C LEU A 78 -12.78 3.73 10.31
N ALA A 79 -12.06 2.65 10.65
CA ALA A 79 -11.84 1.52 9.75
C ALA A 79 -13.16 0.85 9.33
N LYS A 80 -14.08 0.62 10.27
CA LYS A 80 -15.42 0.08 10.00
C LYS A 80 -16.22 0.99 9.08
N LYS A 81 -16.23 2.30 9.36
CA LYS A 81 -16.93 3.28 8.51
C LYS A 81 -16.39 3.29 7.08
N LEU A 82 -15.06 3.20 6.92
CA LEU A 82 -14.41 3.12 5.61
C LEU A 82 -14.80 1.83 4.87
N TRP A 83 -14.82 0.70 5.58
CA TRP A 83 -15.25 -0.59 5.03
C TRP A 83 -16.69 -0.54 4.53
N ASP A 84 -17.63 -0.12 5.38
CA ASP A 84 -19.06 -0.04 5.06
C ASP A 84 -19.32 0.89 3.85
N HIS A 85 -18.59 2.00 3.77
CA HIS A 85 -18.70 2.91 2.65
C HIS A 85 -18.16 2.29 1.35
N SER A 86 -17.02 1.60 1.43
CA SER A 86 -16.40 0.91 0.29
C SER A 86 -17.29 -0.21 -0.25
N ASP A 87 -17.90 -1.00 0.64
CA ASP A 87 -18.84 -2.05 0.29
C ASP A 87 -20.09 -1.50 -0.41
N LYS A 88 -20.66 -0.40 0.10
CA LYS A 88 -21.78 0.30 -0.56
C LYS A 88 -21.41 0.80 -1.96
N LEU A 89 -20.23 1.40 -2.11
CA LEU A 89 -19.74 1.88 -3.40
C LEU A 89 -19.63 0.75 -4.42
N LEU A 90 -19.04 -0.38 -4.03
CA LEU A 90 -18.87 -1.54 -4.91
C LEU A 90 -20.22 -2.17 -5.28
N LYS A 91 -21.13 -2.33 -4.31
CA LYS A 91 -22.48 -2.86 -4.56
C LYS A 91 -23.34 -1.94 -5.45
N SER A 92 -23.14 -0.63 -5.37
CA SER A 92 -23.87 0.34 -6.21
C SER A 92 -23.39 0.38 -7.66
N LYS A 93 -22.16 -0.06 -7.94
CA LYS A 93 -21.54 0.04 -9.27
C LYS A 93 -21.47 -1.28 -10.04
N ILE A 94 -21.64 -2.41 -9.35
CA ILE A 94 -21.56 -3.73 -9.97
C ILE A 94 -22.98 -4.27 -10.12
N SER A 95 -23.49 -4.25 -11.37
CA SER A 95 -24.50 -5.22 -11.79
C SER A 95 -23.85 -6.61 -11.70
N TYR A 96 -24.05 -7.30 -10.59
CA TYR A 96 -23.51 -8.65 -10.41
C TYR A 96 -24.28 -9.60 -11.32
N THR A 97 -23.60 -10.14 -12.35
CA THR A 97 -24.07 -11.39 -12.95
C THR A 97 -23.98 -12.51 -11.89
N PRO A 98 -24.90 -13.49 -11.87
CA PRO A 98 -25.10 -14.39 -10.73
C PRO A 98 -23.89 -15.25 -10.29
N CYS A 99 -22.82 -15.29 -11.08
CA CYS A 99 -21.68 -16.18 -10.86
C CYS A 99 -20.72 -15.71 -9.73
N THR A 100 -20.66 -14.41 -9.43
CA THR A 100 -19.67 -13.84 -8.48
C THR A 100 -20.07 -13.93 -7.01
N MET A 101 -21.35 -14.14 -6.71
CA MET A 101 -21.87 -14.12 -5.32
C MET A 101 -21.45 -15.32 -4.47
N LYS A 102 -20.99 -16.42 -5.09
CA LYS A 102 -20.63 -17.66 -4.37
C LYS A 102 -19.29 -17.57 -3.64
N TYR A 103 -18.40 -16.65 -4.06
CA TYR A 103 -17.04 -16.55 -3.54
C TYR A 103 -16.89 -15.54 -2.38
N LEU A 104 -17.60 -14.40 -2.44
CA LEU A 104 -17.46 -13.35 -1.43
C LEU A 104 -18.06 -13.72 -0.06
N ARG A 105 -19.08 -14.58 -0.03
CA ARG A 105 -19.68 -15.04 1.23
C ARG A 105 -18.85 -16.08 1.99
N LYS A 106 -17.85 -16.69 1.35
CA LYS A 106 -17.01 -17.73 1.96
C LYS A 106 -15.73 -17.19 2.62
N GLN A 107 -15.38 -15.91 2.42
CA GLN A 107 -14.13 -15.33 2.92
C GLN A 107 -14.31 -14.36 4.10
N ALA A 108 -15.54 -14.22 4.61
CA ALA A 108 -15.84 -13.41 5.78
C ALA A 108 -16.00 -14.31 7.02
N PHE A 109 -14.94 -15.00 7.43
CA PHE A 109 -14.73 -15.57 8.76
C PHE A 109 -13.22 -15.69 9.02
#